data_AF-A0A836SGJ9-F1
#
_entry.id   AF-A0A836SGJ9-F1
#
_cell.length_a   1.000
_cell.length_b   1.000
_cell.length_c   1.000
_cell.angle_alpha   90.00
_cell.angle_beta   90.00
_cell.angle_gamma   90.00
#
_symmetry.space_group_name_H-M   'P 1'
#
loop_
_entity.id
_entity.type
_entity.pdbx_description
1 polymer ?
#
loop_
_entity_poly.entity_id
_entity_poly.type
_entity_poly.pdbx_seq_one_letter_code
_entity_poly.pdbx_strand_id
1 'polypeptide(L)'
;MENNPYAPPSSEIPTEEAKTSPVGRFFKVLAGVLLIIFSLLILIISIMGVVAGIRHLFSDTIQNAIALAQLLGATLFLVLGIWLMKVGIRLVSGKKKPEEANRKPIWVKLFLIYVSMGAIGMVYSYLIMSSGTLPMTPEQRAYFDNQGMLHYLLFFSSTLLNLAAGITLFRLRAIAVKLLLISLILSPILMLYTVFISGYSPASSAEQILSLVASLVGMGILIAIFLYSLNLKKQGKLT
;
A
#
# COMPACT_ATOMS: atom_id res chain seq x y z
N MET A 1 -59.55 -21.41 -3.18
CA MET A 1 -58.20 -20.84 -3.04
C MET A 1 -57.94 -20.02 -4.29
N GLU A 2 -58.15 -18.71 -4.20
CA GLU A 2 -57.97 -17.77 -5.31
C GLU A 2 -56.49 -17.55 -5.57
N ASN A 3 -56.08 -17.73 -6.83
CA ASN A 3 -54.77 -17.35 -7.34
C ASN A 3 -54.66 -15.82 -7.23
N ASN A 4 -53.76 -15.31 -6.38
CA ASN A 4 -53.45 -13.89 -6.32
C ASN A 4 -52.42 -13.55 -7.43
N PRO A 5 -52.81 -12.88 -8.53
CA PRO A 5 -51.91 -12.56 -9.64
C PRO A 5 -50.91 -11.44 -9.29
N TYR A 6 -51.02 -10.85 -8.10
CA TYR A 6 -50.14 -9.80 -7.59
C TYR A 6 -49.19 -10.28 -6.49
N ALA A 7 -49.06 -11.60 -6.29
CA ALA A 7 -48.00 -12.11 -5.44
C ALA A 7 -46.64 -11.67 -6.05
N PRO A 8 -45.83 -10.85 -5.34
CA PRO A 8 -44.51 -10.49 -5.84
C PRO A 8 -43.74 -11.79 -6.10
N PRO A 9 -42.96 -11.88 -7.20
CA PRO A 9 -42.20 -13.08 -7.53
C PRO A 9 -41.45 -13.50 -6.28
N SER A 10 -41.69 -14.72 -5.81
CA SER A 10 -41.12 -15.24 -4.57
C SER A 10 -39.66 -14.89 -4.57
N SER A 11 -39.27 -13.96 -3.69
CA SER A 11 -37.89 -13.50 -3.60
C SER A 11 -37.06 -14.74 -3.37
N GLU A 12 -36.36 -15.20 -4.42
CA GLU A 12 -35.50 -16.37 -4.35
C GLU A 12 -34.58 -16.12 -3.18
N ILE A 13 -34.84 -16.84 -2.08
CA ILE A 13 -34.02 -16.77 -0.88
C ILE A 13 -32.64 -17.15 -1.40
N PRO A 14 -31.65 -16.24 -1.38
CA PRO A 14 -30.35 -16.52 -1.96
C PRO A 14 -29.82 -17.77 -1.25
N THR A 15 -29.74 -18.88 -1.99
CA THR A 15 -29.33 -20.16 -1.46
C THR A 15 -27.97 -19.99 -0.80
N GLU A 16 -27.85 -20.41 0.46
CA GLU A 16 -26.66 -20.23 1.30
C GLU A 16 -25.36 -20.76 0.66
N GLU A 17 -25.47 -21.61 -0.36
CA GLU A 17 -24.36 -22.17 -1.13
C GLU A 17 -23.50 -21.13 -1.85
N ALA A 18 -24.01 -19.93 -2.13
CA ALA A 18 -23.21 -18.87 -2.74
C ALA A 18 -22.16 -18.23 -1.80
N LYS A 19 -22.20 -18.50 -0.48
CA LYS A 19 -21.34 -17.82 0.53
C LYS A 19 -19.93 -18.40 0.67
N THR A 20 -19.60 -19.52 0.02
CA THR A 20 -18.29 -20.18 0.16
C THR A 20 -17.63 -20.49 -1.17
N SER A 21 -17.54 -19.50 -2.07
CA SER A 21 -16.74 -19.72 -3.28
C SER A 21 -15.27 -19.99 -2.91
N PRO A 22 -14.65 -21.07 -3.42
CA PRO A 22 -13.26 -21.43 -3.13
C PRO A 22 -12.30 -20.29 -3.52
N VAL A 23 -12.68 -19.51 -4.54
CA VAL A 23 -12.00 -18.29 -4.97
C VAL A 23 -11.90 -17.25 -3.83
N GLY A 24 -12.99 -17.03 -3.09
CA GLY A 24 -13.00 -16.11 -1.95
C GLY A 24 -12.10 -16.55 -0.79
N ARG A 25 -11.94 -17.87 -0.58
CA ARG A 25 -11.03 -18.42 0.44
C ARG A 25 -9.57 -18.25 0.00
N PHE A 26 -9.25 -18.51 -1.27
CA PHE A 26 -7.91 -18.33 -1.83
C PHE A 26 -7.42 -16.89 -1.66
N PHE A 27 -8.22 -15.90 -2.06
CA PHE A 27 -7.84 -14.48 -1.91
C PHE A 27 -7.62 -14.07 -0.45
N LYS A 28 -8.38 -14.62 0.49
CA LYS A 28 -8.18 -14.34 1.93
C LYS A 28 -6.85 -14.90 2.44
N VAL A 29 -6.51 -16.13 2.05
CA VAL A 29 -5.24 -16.77 2.44
C VAL A 29 -4.07 -16.03 1.81
N LEU A 30 -4.12 -15.79 0.49
CA LEU A 30 -3.08 -15.05 -0.23
C LEU A 30 -2.87 -13.67 0.37
N ALA A 31 -3.96 -12.92 0.61
CA ALA A 31 -3.86 -11.60 1.22
C ALA A 31 -3.31 -11.66 2.64
N GLY A 32 -3.67 -12.67 3.44
CA GLY A 32 -3.11 -12.89 4.77
C GLY A 32 -1.61 -13.19 4.75
N VAL A 33 -1.17 -14.05 3.83
CA VAL A 33 0.26 -14.38 3.63
C VAL A 33 1.04 -13.15 3.17
N LEU A 34 0.54 -12.41 2.18
CA LEU A 34 1.16 -11.16 1.73
C LEU A 34 1.24 -10.13 2.87
N LEU A 35 0.20 -10.05 3.71
CA LEU A 35 0.19 -9.19 4.90
C LEU A 35 1.29 -9.57 5.88
N ILE A 36 1.51 -10.86 6.12
CA ILE A 36 2.56 -11.36 7.01
C ILE A 36 3.94 -11.04 6.44
N ILE A 37 4.18 -11.35 5.16
CA ILE A 37 5.45 -11.06 4.48
C ILE A 37 5.73 -9.56 4.52
N PHE A 38 4.73 -8.73 4.23
CA PHE A 38 4.84 -7.27 4.28
C PHE A 38 5.13 -6.77 5.70
N SER A 39 4.45 -7.32 6.70
CA SER A 39 4.68 -6.97 8.11
C SER A 39 6.09 -7.34 8.55
N LEU A 40 6.62 -8.48 8.10
CA LEU A 40 8.00 -8.90 8.35
C LEU A 40 9.02 -7.97 7.67
N LEU A 41 8.78 -7.60 6.41
CA LEU A 41 9.61 -6.62 5.69
C LEU A 41 9.63 -5.27 6.40
N ILE A 42 8.46 -4.74 6.79
CA ILE A 42 8.38 -3.51 7.57
C ILE A 42 9.14 -3.65 8.88
N LEU A 43 8.99 -4.77 9.58
CA LEU A 43 9.69 -5.03 10.84
C LEU A 43 11.21 -5.01 10.65
N ILE A 44 11.72 -5.70 9.61
CA ILE A 44 13.15 -5.73 9.29
C ILE A 44 13.67 -4.33 8.98
N ILE A 45 13.00 -3.58 8.10
CA ILE A 45 13.36 -2.20 7.74
C ILE A 45 13.33 -1.30 8.98
N SER A 46 12.32 -1.45 9.84
CA SER A 46 12.19 -0.67 11.06
C SER A 46 13.31 -0.98 12.05
N ILE A 47 13.67 -2.25 12.25
CA ILE A 47 14.79 -2.66 13.11
C ILE A 47 16.10 -2.07 12.57
N MET A 48 16.35 -2.17 11.27
CA MET A 48 17.53 -1.58 10.64
C MET A 48 17.57 -0.06 10.82
N GLY A 49 16.43 0.62 10.65
CA GLY A 49 16.29 2.06 10.87
C GLY A 49 16.53 2.47 12.32
N VAL A 50 16.01 1.71 13.30
CA VAL A 50 16.27 1.94 14.73
C VAL A 50 17.75 1.76 15.06
N VAL A 51 18.39 0.69 14.56
CA VAL A 51 19.82 0.43 14.78
C VAL A 51 20.67 1.56 14.19
N ALA A 52 20.36 2.01 12.97
CA ALA A 52 21.03 3.15 12.35
C ALA A 52 20.81 4.45 13.15
N GLY A 53 19.57 4.72 13.56
CA GLY A 53 19.21 5.90 14.37
C GLY A 53 19.93 5.94 15.71
N ILE A 54 20.00 4.81 16.43
CA ILE A 54 20.74 4.70 17.71
C ILE A 54 22.23 5.00 17.50
N ARG A 55 22.83 4.52 16.41
CA ARG A 55 24.23 4.79 16.09
C ARG A 55 24.51 6.29 15.89
N HIS A 56 23.55 7.03 15.33
CA HIS A 56 23.64 8.47 15.09
C HIS A 56 23.17 9.34 16.27
N LEU A 57 22.41 8.79 17.22
CA LEU A 57 21.95 9.51 18.43
C LEU A 57 23.10 9.95 19.36
N PHE A 58 24.29 9.40 19.16
CA PHE A 58 25.52 9.78 19.88
C PHE A 58 26.43 10.72 19.06
N SER A 59 25.92 11.26 17.95
CA SER A 59 26.58 12.23 17.06
C SER A 59 25.94 13.62 17.23
N ASP A 60 26.52 14.66 16.60
CA ASP A 60 26.15 16.08 16.78
C ASP A 60 24.64 16.42 16.72
N THR A 61 24.25 17.52 17.36
CA THR A 61 22.86 17.91 17.70
C THR A 61 21.85 17.95 16.56
N ILE A 62 22.24 18.24 15.32
CA ILE A 62 21.33 18.27 14.16
C ILE A 62 21.00 16.85 13.66
N GLN A 63 21.93 15.90 13.79
CA GLN A 63 21.67 14.50 13.41
C GLN A 63 20.67 13.83 14.37
N ASN A 64 20.59 14.30 15.61
CA ASN A 64 19.68 13.75 16.61
C ASN A 64 18.19 13.97 16.28
N ALA A 65 17.83 15.09 15.65
CA ALA A 65 16.45 15.35 15.24
C ALA A 65 16.02 14.42 14.08
N ILE A 66 16.91 14.20 13.11
CA ILE A 66 16.68 13.28 11.99
C ILE A 66 16.63 11.84 12.49
N ALA A 67 17.55 11.45 13.37
CA ALA A 67 17.57 10.13 13.99
C ALA A 67 16.30 9.88 14.81
N LEU A 68 15.81 10.87 15.57
CA LEU A 68 14.57 10.77 16.33
C LEU A 68 13.35 10.64 15.41
N ALA A 69 13.28 11.41 14.32
CA ALA A 69 12.22 11.30 13.32
C ALA A 69 12.22 9.92 12.63
N GLN A 70 13.39 9.39 12.30
CA GLN A 70 13.55 8.03 11.75
C GLN A 70 13.13 6.97 12.77
N LEU A 71 13.47 7.13 14.04
CA LEU A 71 13.14 6.20 15.12
C LEU A 71 11.64 6.21 15.42
N LEU A 72 11.00 7.38 15.44
CA LEU A 72 9.55 7.51 15.55
C LEU A 72 8.83 6.90 14.34
N GLY A 73 9.33 7.17 13.13
CA GLY A 73 8.82 6.56 11.90
C GLY A 73 8.91 5.04 11.94
N ALA A 74 10.07 4.49 12.26
CA ALA A 74 10.30 3.06 12.41
C ALA A 74 9.42 2.44 13.51
N THR A 75 9.23 3.12 14.64
CA THR A 75 8.34 2.66 15.71
C THR A 75 6.89 2.61 15.27
N LEU A 76 6.41 3.65 14.57
CA LEU A 76 5.07 3.66 13.97
C LEU A 76 4.89 2.53 12.96
N PHE A 77 5.89 2.31 12.10
CA PHE A 77 5.90 1.21 11.15
C PHE A 77 5.89 -0.16 11.83
N LEU A 78 6.62 -0.32 12.95
CA LEU A 78 6.63 -1.54 13.75
C LEU A 78 5.25 -1.81 14.36
N VAL A 79 4.63 -0.81 15.00
CA VAL A 79 3.27 -0.92 15.56
C VAL A 79 2.27 -1.28 14.47
N LEU A 80 2.37 -0.61 13.31
CA LEU A 80 1.55 -0.89 12.15
C LEU A 80 1.76 -2.33 11.65
N GLY A 81 3.01 -2.78 11.51
CA GLY A 81 3.35 -4.14 11.09
C GLY A 81 2.80 -5.21 12.03
N ILE A 82 2.93 -5.03 13.35
CA ILE A 82 2.34 -5.95 14.34
C ILE A 82 0.80 -5.98 14.22
N TRP A 83 0.18 -4.81 14.06
CA TRP A 83 -1.27 -4.73 13.91
C TRP A 83 -1.75 -5.39 12.63
N LEU A 84 -1.06 -5.15 11.51
CA LEU A 84 -1.27 -5.76 10.22
C LEU A 84 -1.12 -7.29 10.29
N MET A 85 -0.09 -7.79 10.96
CA MET A 85 0.12 -9.23 11.19
C MET A 85 -1.03 -9.85 12.01
N LYS A 86 -1.49 -9.19 13.08
CA LYS A 86 -2.67 -9.63 13.84
C LYS A 86 -3.93 -9.68 12.97
N VAL A 87 -4.11 -8.72 12.07
CA VAL A 87 -5.24 -8.70 11.13
C VAL A 87 -5.11 -9.84 10.13
N GLY A 88 -3.92 -10.04 9.53
CA GLY A 88 -3.62 -11.15 8.62
C GLY A 88 -3.88 -12.52 9.25
N ILE A 89 -3.42 -12.75 10.48
CA ILE A 89 -3.66 -14.00 11.23
C ILE A 89 -5.16 -14.23 11.44
N ARG A 90 -5.94 -13.19 11.82
CA ARG A 90 -7.40 -13.33 11.97
C ARG A 90 -8.09 -13.69 10.65
N LEU A 91 -7.60 -13.13 9.55
CA LEU A 91 -8.14 -13.40 8.22
C LEU A 91 -7.87 -14.84 7.76
N VAL A 92 -6.65 -15.35 8.00
CA VAL A 92 -6.27 -16.73 7.72
C VAL A 92 -7.00 -17.71 8.65
N SER A 93 -7.13 -17.36 9.94
CA SER A 93 -7.78 -18.20 10.96
C SER A 93 -9.28 -18.42 10.72
N GLY A 94 -9.91 -17.71 9.80
CA GLY A 94 -11.31 -17.95 9.42
C GLY A 94 -12.34 -17.63 10.51
N LYS A 95 -11.94 -17.10 11.67
CA LYS A 95 -12.85 -16.65 12.74
C LYS A 95 -13.61 -15.40 12.29
N LYS A 96 -14.73 -15.59 11.59
CA LYS A 96 -15.68 -14.52 11.28
C LYS A 96 -16.36 -14.09 12.57
N LYS A 97 -16.06 -12.89 13.07
CA LYS A 97 -17.08 -12.17 13.85
C LYS A 97 -18.26 -11.89 12.90
N PRO A 98 -19.51 -11.99 13.34
CA PRO A 98 -20.66 -11.60 12.54
C PRO A 98 -20.42 -10.16 12.08
N GLU A 99 -20.24 -10.01 10.77
CA GLU A 99 -19.92 -8.74 10.15
C GLU A 99 -21.24 -7.99 10.01
N GLU A 100 -21.44 -6.95 10.83
CA GLU A 100 -22.59 -6.06 10.71
C GLU A 100 -22.71 -5.58 9.26
N ALA A 101 -23.91 -5.68 8.68
CA ALA A 101 -24.19 -5.52 7.25
C ALA A 101 -23.77 -4.16 6.65
N ASN A 102 -23.34 -3.19 7.46
CA ASN A 102 -22.99 -1.84 7.04
C ASN A 102 -21.52 -1.44 7.31
N ARG A 103 -20.67 -2.34 7.81
CA ARG A 103 -19.26 -2.00 8.05
C ARG A 103 -18.45 -2.02 6.75
N LYS A 104 -17.82 -0.89 6.43
CA LYS A 104 -16.84 -0.79 5.34
C LYS A 104 -15.79 -1.89 5.48
N PRO A 105 -15.43 -2.62 4.40
CA PRO A 105 -14.50 -3.73 4.49
C PRO A 105 -13.15 -3.28 5.05
N ILE A 106 -12.60 -4.06 5.98
CA ILE A 106 -11.35 -3.70 6.67
C ILE A 106 -10.19 -3.43 5.69
N TRP A 107 -10.12 -4.20 4.60
CA TRP A 107 -9.10 -4.08 3.55
C TRP A 107 -9.06 -2.71 2.89
N VAL A 108 -10.22 -2.10 2.68
CA VAL A 108 -10.30 -0.77 2.07
C VAL A 108 -9.71 0.28 3.00
N LYS A 109 -9.91 0.13 4.32
CA LYS A 109 -9.30 1.00 5.33
C LYS A 109 -7.79 0.83 5.38
N LEU A 110 -7.32 -0.42 5.37
CA LEU A 110 -5.89 -0.73 5.35
C LEU A 110 -5.20 -0.12 4.13
N PHE A 111 -5.82 -0.29 2.96
CA PHE A 111 -5.29 0.28 1.72
C PHE A 111 -5.23 1.80 1.77
N LEU A 112 -6.28 2.47 2.27
CA LEU A 112 -6.29 3.92 2.41
C LEU A 112 -5.16 4.41 3.35
N ILE A 113 -4.96 3.75 4.49
CA ILE A 113 -3.87 4.09 5.42
C ILE A 113 -2.52 3.90 4.71
N TYR A 114 -2.31 2.77 4.04
CA TYR A 114 -1.09 2.47 3.31
C TYR A 114 -0.75 3.54 2.26
N VAL A 115 -1.69 3.89 1.37
CA VAL A 115 -1.43 4.90 0.34
C VAL A 115 -1.26 6.31 0.92
N SER A 116 -1.95 6.63 2.02
CA SER A 116 -1.81 7.92 2.69
C SER A 116 -0.43 8.07 3.33
N MET A 117 0.06 7.03 4.01
CA MET A 117 1.41 7.01 4.57
C MET A 117 2.47 7.10 3.47
N GLY A 118 2.28 6.40 2.34
CA GLY A 118 3.15 6.51 1.18
C GLY A 118 3.20 7.94 0.62
N ALA A 119 2.05 8.62 0.52
CA ALA A 119 1.98 10.00 0.08
C ALA A 119 2.69 10.98 1.03
N ILE A 120 2.48 10.82 2.35
CA ILE A 120 3.17 11.63 3.36
C ILE A 120 4.68 11.41 3.29
N GLY A 121 5.12 10.14 3.25
CA GLY A 121 6.53 9.78 3.14
C GLY A 121 7.18 10.37 1.88
N MET A 122 6.46 10.36 0.75
CA MET A 122 6.93 10.98 -0.48
C MET A 122 7.13 12.49 -0.34
N VAL A 123 6.13 13.22 0.15
CA VAL A 123 6.22 14.68 0.31
C VAL A 123 7.32 15.05 1.30
N TYR A 124 7.40 14.33 2.41
CA TYR A 124 8.44 14.51 3.42
C TYR A 124 9.85 14.32 2.84
N SER A 125 10.07 13.23 2.11
CA SER A 125 11.36 12.98 1.43
C SER A 125 11.69 14.09 0.45
N TYR A 126 10.73 14.53 -0.38
CA TYR A 126 10.94 15.61 -1.34
C TYR A 126 11.32 16.93 -0.66
N LEU A 127 10.65 17.30 0.44
CA LEU A 127 10.94 18.52 1.18
C LEU A 127 12.33 18.49 1.82
N ILE A 128 12.73 17.34 2.39
CA ILE A 128 14.06 17.19 2.97
C ILE A 128 15.14 17.28 1.90
N MET A 129 14.95 16.60 0.77
CA MET A 129 15.91 16.63 -0.33
C MET A 129 16.05 18.04 -0.92
N SER A 130 14.94 18.76 -1.11
CA SER A 130 14.95 20.12 -1.67
C SER A 130 15.45 21.19 -0.69
N SER A 131 15.35 20.97 0.62
CA SER A 131 15.86 21.92 1.62
C SER A 131 17.38 22.01 1.70
N GLY A 132 18.11 21.04 1.14
CA GLY A 132 19.58 20.96 1.23
C GLY A 132 20.11 20.64 2.64
N THR A 133 19.23 20.39 3.62
CA THR A 133 19.65 20.10 5.01
C THR A 133 20.19 18.69 5.19
N LEU A 134 19.87 17.76 4.27
CA LEU A 134 20.39 16.40 4.31
C LEU A 134 21.81 16.38 3.74
N PRO A 135 22.84 16.00 4.52
CA PRO A 135 24.18 15.80 3.97
C PRO A 135 24.12 14.63 2.98
N MET A 136 24.37 14.92 1.72
CA MET A 136 24.42 13.95 0.62
C MET A 136 25.85 13.82 0.13
N THR A 137 26.25 12.61 -0.27
CA THR A 137 27.50 12.43 -1.00
C THR A 137 27.39 13.09 -2.39
N PRO A 138 28.51 13.44 -3.04
CA PRO A 138 28.49 13.99 -4.39
C PRO A 138 27.72 13.11 -5.39
N GLU A 139 27.82 11.79 -5.24
CA GLU A 139 27.15 10.81 -6.09
C GLU A 139 25.63 10.83 -5.88
N GLN A 140 25.17 10.92 -4.64
CA GLN A 140 23.74 11.02 -4.31
C GLN A 140 23.15 12.34 -4.83
N ARG A 141 23.88 13.45 -4.70
CA ARG A 141 23.43 14.74 -5.20
C ARG A 141 23.33 14.73 -6.73
N ALA A 142 24.35 14.23 -7.42
CA ALA A 142 24.32 14.08 -8.88
C ALA A 142 23.15 13.18 -9.34
N TYR A 143 22.80 12.14 -8.58
CA TYR A 143 21.64 11.31 -8.86
C TYR A 143 20.32 12.09 -8.79
N PHE A 144 20.13 12.94 -7.77
CA PHE A 144 18.93 13.76 -7.64
C PHE A 144 18.88 14.89 -8.65
N ASP A 145 20.01 15.51 -8.95
CA ASP A 145 20.12 16.57 -9.95
C ASP A 145 19.82 16.05 -11.37
N ASN A 146 20.11 14.76 -11.63
CA ASN A 146 19.75 14.08 -12.87
C ASN A 146 18.27 13.69 -12.96
N GLN A 147 17.49 13.81 -11.86
CA GLN A 147 16.04 13.60 -11.94
C GLN A 147 15.39 14.79 -12.66
N GLY A 148 15.14 14.63 -13.95
CA GLY A 148 14.42 15.62 -14.73
C GLY A 148 12.99 15.84 -14.20
N MET A 149 12.39 16.97 -14.58
CA MET A 149 11.00 17.33 -14.22
C MET A 149 9.98 16.21 -14.52
N LEU A 150 10.23 15.42 -15.57
CA LEU A 150 9.40 14.28 -15.94
C LEU A 150 9.36 13.20 -14.84
N HIS A 151 10.48 12.93 -14.16
CA HIS A 151 10.52 11.97 -13.05
C HIS A 151 9.56 12.39 -11.94
N TYR A 152 9.69 13.64 -11.47
CA TYR A 152 8.83 14.19 -10.43
C TYR A 152 7.36 14.18 -10.87
N LEU A 153 7.06 14.60 -12.10
CA LEU A 153 5.70 14.60 -12.61
C LEU A 153 5.09 13.19 -12.59
N LEU A 154 5.82 12.18 -13.05
CA LEU A 154 5.36 10.79 -13.01
C LEU A 154 5.19 10.28 -11.57
N PHE A 155 6.13 10.61 -10.68
CA PHE A 155 6.12 10.18 -9.29
C PHE A 155 4.96 10.81 -8.50
N PHE A 156 4.76 12.13 -8.61
CA PHE A 156 3.63 12.84 -8.01
C PHE A 156 2.29 12.38 -8.60
N SER A 157 2.20 12.22 -9.92
CA SER A 157 0.98 11.75 -10.57
C SER A 157 0.60 10.35 -10.12
N SER A 158 1.56 9.43 -10.05
CA SER A 158 1.35 8.07 -9.53
C SER A 158 0.87 8.10 -8.08
N THR A 159 1.46 8.95 -7.24
CA THR A 159 1.07 9.07 -5.83
C THR A 159 -0.35 9.63 -5.67
N LEU A 160 -0.67 10.71 -6.38
CA LEU A 160 -2.01 11.30 -6.39
C LEU A 160 -3.06 10.31 -6.90
N LEU A 161 -2.73 9.55 -7.93
CA LEU A 161 -3.62 8.54 -8.50
C LEU A 161 -3.89 7.40 -7.50
N ASN A 162 -2.86 6.91 -6.81
CA ASN A 162 -3.02 5.89 -5.76
C ASN A 162 -3.84 6.41 -4.58
N LEU A 163 -3.63 7.67 -4.18
CA LEU A 163 -4.41 8.30 -3.11
C LEU A 163 -5.88 8.47 -3.52
N ALA A 164 -6.13 8.96 -4.73
CA ALA A 164 -7.47 9.09 -5.29
C ALA A 164 -8.17 7.73 -5.40
N ALA A 165 -7.44 6.68 -5.83
CA ALA A 165 -7.93 5.30 -5.84
C ALA A 165 -8.30 4.82 -4.43
N GLY A 166 -7.45 5.07 -3.42
CA GLY A 166 -7.73 4.74 -2.03
C GLY A 166 -8.98 5.44 -1.48
N ILE A 167 -9.10 6.74 -1.71
CA ILE A 167 -10.26 7.55 -1.26
C ILE A 167 -11.54 7.09 -1.94
N THR A 168 -11.52 6.90 -3.26
CA THR A 168 -12.70 6.46 -4.02
C THR A 168 -13.11 5.04 -3.66
N LEU A 169 -12.15 4.14 -3.42
CA LEU A 169 -12.43 2.78 -2.93
C LEU A 169 -13.03 2.82 -1.52
N PHE A 170 -12.53 3.70 -0.63
CA PHE A 170 -13.09 3.93 0.71
C PHE A 170 -14.51 4.50 0.69
N ARG A 171 -14.88 5.20 -0.37
CA ARG A 171 -16.24 5.65 -0.66
C ARG A 171 -17.06 4.62 -1.44
N LEU A 172 -16.51 3.42 -1.69
CA LEU A 172 -17.13 2.33 -2.45
C LEU A 172 -17.64 2.80 -3.83
N ARG A 173 -16.85 3.62 -4.53
CA ARG A 173 -17.19 4.09 -5.89
C ARG A 173 -16.60 3.19 -6.96
N ALA A 174 -17.37 2.88 -8.00
CA ALA A 174 -16.93 2.02 -9.11
C ALA A 174 -15.74 2.61 -9.89
N ILE A 175 -15.56 3.95 -9.87
CA ILE A 175 -14.41 4.64 -10.48
C ILE A 175 -13.07 4.18 -9.90
N ALA A 176 -13.04 3.70 -8.65
CA ALA A 176 -11.83 3.22 -7.99
C ALA A 176 -11.14 2.12 -8.79
N VAL A 177 -11.90 1.23 -9.44
CA VAL A 177 -11.37 0.15 -10.27
C VAL A 177 -10.57 0.70 -11.46
N LYS A 178 -11.05 1.77 -12.09
CA LYS A 178 -10.35 2.41 -13.22
C LYS A 178 -9.06 3.09 -12.75
N LEU A 179 -9.12 3.80 -11.62
CA LEU A 179 -7.94 4.47 -11.05
C LEU A 179 -6.86 3.45 -10.66
N LEU A 180 -7.25 2.34 -10.01
CA LEU A 180 -6.34 1.25 -9.67
C LEU A 180 -5.71 0.60 -10.91
N LEU A 181 -6.47 0.44 -12.00
CA LEU A 181 -5.94 -0.09 -13.26
C LEU A 181 -4.90 0.85 -13.87
N ILE A 182 -5.17 2.15 -13.90
CA ILE A 182 -4.22 3.14 -14.41
C ILE A 182 -2.96 3.15 -13.53
N SER A 183 -3.11 3.13 -12.19
CA SER A 183 -1.97 3.01 -11.27
C SER A 183 -1.15 1.75 -11.55
N LEU A 184 -1.82 0.62 -11.79
CA LEU A 184 -1.17 -0.66 -12.03
C LEU A 184 -0.36 -0.66 -13.33
N ILE A 185 -0.84 0.02 -14.37
CA ILE A 185 -0.11 0.20 -15.64
C ILE A 185 1.05 1.19 -15.47
N LEU A 186 0.84 2.25 -14.68
CA LEU A 186 1.85 3.28 -14.46
C LEU A 186 3.01 2.80 -13.59
N SER A 187 2.78 1.90 -12.64
CA SER A 187 3.82 1.34 -11.76
C SER A 187 5.01 0.69 -12.50
N PRO A 188 4.83 -0.25 -13.44
CA PRO A 188 5.96 -0.82 -14.18
C PRO A 188 6.63 0.21 -15.09
N ILE A 189 5.88 1.14 -15.68
CA ILE A 189 6.46 2.24 -16.49
C ILE A 189 7.40 3.08 -15.62
N LEU A 190 6.96 3.46 -14.42
CA LEU A 190 7.76 4.24 -13.47
C LEU A 190 8.98 3.45 -12.99
N MET A 191 8.83 2.14 -12.76
CA MET A 191 9.93 1.25 -12.38
C MET A 191 10.98 1.19 -13.50
N LEU A 192 10.57 0.94 -14.74
CA LEU A 192 11.46 0.92 -15.90
C LEU A 192 12.13 2.28 -16.12
N TYR A 193 11.37 3.38 -16.01
CA TYR A 193 11.92 4.72 -16.11
C TYR A 193 13.01 4.98 -15.06
N THR A 194 12.75 4.58 -13.81
CA THR A 194 13.72 4.76 -12.72
C THR A 194 14.97 3.90 -12.96
N VAL A 195 14.81 2.63 -13.33
CA VAL A 195 15.94 1.72 -13.54
C VAL A 195 16.79 2.10 -14.77
N PHE A 196 16.16 2.39 -15.89
CA PHE A 196 16.87 2.54 -17.18
C PHE A 196 17.16 3.98 -17.57
N ILE A 197 16.26 4.91 -17.28
CA ILE A 197 16.36 6.29 -17.78
C ILE A 197 17.01 7.20 -16.75
N SER A 198 16.66 7.04 -15.47
CA SER A 198 17.19 7.92 -14.41
C SER A 198 18.65 7.63 -14.04
N GLY A 199 19.30 6.68 -14.72
CA GLY A 199 20.68 6.28 -14.46
C GLY A 199 20.88 5.85 -13.01
N TYR A 200 19.88 5.18 -12.41
CA TYR A 200 19.88 4.81 -10.99
C TYR A 200 21.12 3.98 -10.68
N SER A 201 22.16 4.64 -10.19
CA SER A 201 23.37 4.06 -9.62
C SER A 201 23.24 4.24 -8.11
N PRO A 202 22.55 3.33 -7.41
CA PRO A 202 22.45 3.41 -5.96
C PRO A 202 23.85 3.40 -5.35
N ALA A 203 23.99 3.98 -4.16
CA ALA A 203 25.29 4.06 -3.48
C ALA A 203 25.85 2.66 -3.17
N SER A 204 24.97 1.64 -3.16
CA SER A 204 25.34 0.23 -3.07
C SER A 204 24.40 -0.69 -3.86
N SER A 205 24.89 -1.87 -4.23
CA SER A 205 24.08 -2.95 -4.79
C SER A 205 22.94 -3.39 -3.85
N ALA A 206 23.14 -3.28 -2.54
CA ALA A 206 22.13 -3.60 -1.53
C ALA A 206 20.92 -2.65 -1.60
N GLU A 207 21.16 -1.34 -1.80
CA GLU A 207 20.08 -0.36 -1.99
C GLU A 207 19.28 -0.62 -3.27
N GLN A 208 19.95 -1.06 -4.35
CA GLN A 208 19.27 -1.45 -5.59
C GLN A 208 18.28 -2.59 -5.36
N ILE A 209 18.75 -3.65 -4.72
CA ILE A 209 17.93 -4.85 -4.44
C ILE A 209 16.76 -4.48 -3.54
N LEU A 210 17.01 -3.68 -2.50
CA LEU A 210 15.97 -3.24 -1.58
C LEU A 210 14.89 -2.41 -2.31
N SER A 211 15.28 -1.48 -3.16
CA SER A 211 14.36 -0.65 -3.96
C SER A 211 13.53 -1.49 -4.93
N LEU A 212 14.15 -2.47 -5.60
CA LEU A 212 13.48 -3.40 -6.50
C LEU A 212 12.45 -4.26 -5.74
N VAL A 213 12.85 -4.85 -4.61
CA VAL A 213 11.97 -5.67 -3.76
C VAL A 213 10.81 -4.85 -3.23
N ALA A 214 11.06 -3.64 -2.72
CA ALA A 214 10.01 -2.74 -2.26
C ALA A 214 9.02 -2.39 -3.37
N SER A 215 9.50 -2.14 -4.59
CA SER A 215 8.68 -1.85 -5.77
C SER A 215 7.81 -3.05 -6.17
N LEU A 216 8.38 -4.26 -6.18
CA LEU A 216 7.66 -5.49 -6.48
C LEU A 216 6.57 -5.78 -5.43
N VAL A 217 6.87 -5.57 -4.15
CA VAL A 217 5.92 -5.71 -3.06
C VAL A 217 4.78 -4.70 -3.20
N GLY A 218 5.10 -3.44 -3.49
CA GLY A 218 4.11 -2.39 -3.76
C GLY A 218 3.17 -2.75 -4.92
N MET A 219 3.72 -3.28 -6.03
CA MET A 219 2.91 -3.78 -7.15
C MET A 219 2.05 -4.97 -6.76
N GLY A 220 2.57 -5.93 -5.97
CA GLY A 220 1.80 -7.06 -5.48
C GLY A 220 0.59 -6.64 -4.66
N ILE A 221 0.76 -5.65 -3.77
CA ILE A 221 -0.35 -5.05 -3.00
C ILE A 221 -1.37 -4.39 -3.94
N LEU A 222 -0.89 -3.64 -4.93
CA LEU A 222 -1.76 -2.95 -5.89
C LEU A 222 -2.59 -3.94 -6.73
N ILE A 223 -2.00 -5.03 -7.21
CA ILE A 223 -2.71 -6.12 -7.90
C ILE A 223 -3.76 -6.75 -6.97
N ALA A 224 -3.39 -7.07 -5.73
CA ALA A 224 -4.32 -7.68 -4.78
C ALA A 224 -5.54 -6.78 -4.51
N ILE A 225 -5.32 -5.49 -4.33
CA ILE A 225 -6.40 -4.51 -4.14
C ILE A 225 -7.23 -4.30 -5.41
N PHE A 226 -6.60 -4.31 -6.58
CA PHE A 226 -7.30 -4.26 -7.86
C PHE A 226 -8.24 -5.46 -8.03
N LEU A 227 -7.74 -6.69 -7.87
CA LEU A 227 -8.57 -7.91 -7.96
C LEU A 227 -9.69 -7.92 -6.91
N TYR A 228 -9.39 -7.45 -5.70
CA TYR A 228 -10.40 -7.28 -4.65
C TYR A 228 -11.50 -6.28 -5.05
N SER A 229 -11.11 -5.12 -5.62
CA SER A 229 -12.06 -4.11 -6.09
C SER A 229 -12.94 -4.62 -7.24
N LEU A 230 -12.38 -5.45 -8.15
CA LEU A 230 -13.15 -6.12 -9.20
C LEU A 230 -14.20 -7.07 -8.61
N ASN A 231 -13.84 -7.81 -7.57
CA ASN A 231 -14.78 -8.69 -6.87
C ASN A 231 -15.89 -7.89 -6.18
N LEU A 232 -15.57 -6.76 -5.53
CA LEU A 232 -16.58 -5.85 -4.96
C LEU A 232 -17.50 -5.27 -6.03
N LYS A 233 -16.97 -4.92 -7.21
CA LYS A 233 -17.76 -4.47 -8.36
C LYS A 233 -18.73 -5.55 -8.83
N LYS A 234 -18.25 -6.78 -9.01
CA LYS A 234 -19.07 -7.94 -9.43
C LYS A 234 -20.19 -8.24 -8.43
N GLN A 235 -19.96 -7.99 -7.15
CA GLN A 235 -20.96 -8.14 -6.09
C GLN A 235 -21.97 -6.99 -6.01
N GLY A 236 -21.88 -5.97 -6.88
CA GLY A 236 -22.74 -4.78 -6.80
C GLY A 236 -22.51 -3.90 -5.57
N LYS A 237 -21.40 -4.10 -4.84
CA LYS A 237 -21.07 -3.31 -3.63
C LYS A 237 -20.40 -1.98 -3.94
N LEU A 238 -19.92 -1.80 -5.16
CA LEU A 238 -19.40 -0.51 -5.63
C LEU A 238 -20.51 0.23 -6.37
N THR A 239 -20.85 1.41 -5.86
CA THR A 239 -21.85 2.33 -6.43
C THR A 239 -21.27 3.26 -7.48
#